data_AF-A0A0R2A7K7-F1
#
_entry.id   AF-A0A0R2A7K7-F1
#
_cell.length_a   1.000
_cell.length_b   1.000
_cell.length_c   1.000
_cell.angle_alpha   90.00
_cell.angle_beta   90.00
_cell.angle_gamma   90.00
#
_symmetry.space_group_name_H-M   'P 1'
#
loop_
_entity.id
_entity.type
_entity.pdbx_description
1 polymer ?
#
loop_
_entity_poly.entity_id
_entity_poly.type
_entity_poly.pdbx_seq_one_letter_code
_entity_poly.pdbx_strand_id
1 'polypeptide(L)'
;MIKLNKKRLLGLTILVGLFLVPVNVYAAKGDHGVDWSKYQGTNGVWGYAHDKFSISQIGGTTTGWDLYDQWTYPTQVSSTIAQNKRAHTYIWWQNVTSNSQADYVLNYFLPKVQTPKGSIVALDVESGYQNTQAIVHAIKRIKEAGYTPMVYGYKDYLVNNTDLKLLSTLCQLWLAEYPNYAVTPEPNYNYFPSFENIGVFQFTSTYIAGGLDGDIDLTGITDNGYKNGNPEKPKTHTQAIDAGIKADNTPKRDITVGYTVKVNYSATRWATGQYVPNFIKGNSYKVIQVSGNKVLLDGVMSWISKSDVEILQTTTPVQSNNSSYYNVKYGDTLGGIASHYGTTWQRLQALNGLSNPNRIYPGQRLKVTGNVYAQRTYIVRYGDTLSGIAAKLGTSVYNLQSKNSIRNANLIFVGQTLHY
;
A
#
# COMPACT_ATOMS: atom_id res chain seq x y z
N MET A 1 82.05 -3.24 -1.55
CA MET A 1 82.18 -3.80 -0.18
C MET A 1 81.82 -2.69 0.81
N ILE A 2 80.94 -3.00 1.76
CA ILE A 2 80.79 -2.33 3.07
C ILE A 2 80.06 -0.97 3.10
N LYS A 3 79.01 -0.99 3.95
CA LYS A 3 78.15 0.08 4.44
C LYS A 3 78.93 1.31 4.93
N LEU A 4 78.34 2.50 4.75
CA LEU A 4 78.62 3.64 5.63
C LEU A 4 77.34 4.16 6.29
N ASN A 5 77.32 4.03 7.61
CA ASN A 5 76.47 4.75 8.55
C ASN A 5 76.65 6.27 8.37
N LYS A 6 75.56 7.05 8.52
CA LYS A 6 75.54 8.19 9.45
C LYS A 6 74.12 8.69 9.71
N LYS A 7 73.82 8.70 11.01
CA LYS A 7 72.65 9.31 11.65
C LYS A 7 72.75 10.84 11.63
N ARG A 8 71.55 11.46 11.64
CA ARG A 8 71.14 12.79 12.16
C ARG A 8 71.39 14.03 11.29
N LEU A 9 70.29 14.65 10.83
CA LEU A 9 69.69 15.86 11.45
C LEU A 9 68.26 16.06 10.86
N LEU A 10 67.20 15.67 11.58
CA LEU A 10 66.22 16.57 12.22
C LEU A 10 65.79 17.78 11.37
N GLY A 11 64.74 17.60 10.58
CA GLY A 11 63.78 18.65 10.23
C GLY A 11 62.48 18.39 10.98
N LEU A 12 62.17 19.25 11.94
CA LEU A 12 60.97 19.21 12.76
C LEU A 12 59.78 19.70 11.92
N THR A 13 58.90 18.79 11.49
CA THR A 13 57.55 19.15 11.04
C THR A 13 56.55 18.48 11.97
N ILE A 14 55.92 19.30 12.79
CA ILE A 14 54.77 18.95 13.63
C ILE A 14 53.64 18.57 12.67
N LEU A 15 53.38 17.27 12.53
CA LEU A 15 52.18 16.76 11.89
C LEU A 15 51.06 16.83 12.94
N VAL A 16 50.17 17.82 12.81
CA VAL A 16 48.87 17.77 13.48
C VAL A 16 48.09 16.63 12.83
N GLY A 17 47.99 15.51 13.52
CA GLY A 17 47.17 14.38 13.09
C GLY A 17 45.70 14.77 13.08
N LEU A 18 45.16 15.09 11.91
CA LEU A 18 43.72 14.99 11.68
C LEU A 18 43.34 13.52 11.83
N PHE A 19 42.63 13.18 12.90
CA PHE A 19 41.87 11.95 13.00
C PHE A 19 40.80 11.96 11.92
N LEU A 20 41.11 11.44 10.73
CA LEU A 20 40.11 11.06 9.74
C LEU A 20 39.39 9.81 10.27
N VAL A 21 38.27 10.02 10.94
CA VAL A 21 37.33 8.93 11.22
C VAL A 21 36.79 8.47 9.85
N PRO A 22 36.93 7.19 9.49
CA PRO A 22 36.37 6.69 8.24
C PRO A 22 34.85 6.79 8.31
N VAL A 23 34.29 7.76 7.60
CA VAL A 23 32.85 7.85 7.36
C VAL A 23 32.55 6.81 6.30
N ASN A 24 31.96 5.68 6.68
CA ASN A 24 31.41 4.74 5.72
C ASN A 24 30.23 5.43 5.04
N VAL A 25 30.47 5.98 3.84
CA VAL A 25 29.41 6.45 2.96
C VAL A 25 28.76 5.20 2.37
N TYR A 26 27.72 4.71 3.02
CA TYR A 26 26.84 3.72 2.40
C TYR A 26 26.11 4.41 1.25
N ALA A 27 26.14 3.80 0.06
CA ALA A 27 25.26 4.22 -1.02
C ALA A 27 23.80 4.12 -0.51
N ALA A 28 23.01 5.18 -0.72
CA ALA A 28 21.61 5.18 -0.34
C ALA A 28 20.91 3.97 -0.98
N LYS A 29 20.12 3.22 -0.20
CA LYS A 29 19.44 2.01 -0.70
C LYS A 29 18.57 2.33 -1.92
N GLY A 30 17.78 3.40 -1.82
CA GLY A 30 16.97 3.94 -2.92
C GLY A 30 15.80 3.06 -3.34
N ASP A 31 15.43 2.09 -2.50
CA ASP A 31 14.28 1.24 -2.77
C ASP A 31 13.01 2.09 -2.62
N HIS A 32 12.14 2.10 -3.64
CA HIS A 32 10.86 2.77 -3.58
C HIS A 32 9.80 1.88 -2.93
N GLY A 33 8.82 2.50 -2.32
CA GLY A 33 7.70 1.84 -1.69
C GLY A 33 6.50 2.76 -1.58
N VAL A 34 5.51 2.27 -0.84
CA VAL A 34 4.23 2.93 -0.61
C VAL A 34 3.77 2.62 0.81
N ASP A 35 2.92 3.46 1.37
CA ASP A 35 2.17 3.12 2.56
C ASP A 35 0.67 3.11 2.28
N TRP A 36 -0.03 2.20 2.98
CA TRP A 36 -1.43 1.90 2.71
C TRP A 36 -2.28 1.92 3.97
N SER A 37 -3.50 2.36 3.79
CA SER A 37 -4.61 2.14 4.71
C SER A 37 -5.77 1.47 3.96
N LYS A 38 -6.98 1.48 4.53
CA LYS A 38 -8.20 0.99 3.88
C LYS A 38 -8.48 1.65 2.53
N TYR A 39 -7.96 2.85 2.27
CA TYR A 39 -8.26 3.60 1.06
C TYR A 39 -7.69 2.95 -0.21
N GLN A 40 -6.65 2.14 -0.08
CA GLN A 40 -6.04 1.36 -1.18
C GLN A 40 -6.65 -0.04 -1.34
N GLY A 41 -7.74 -0.34 -0.61
CA GLY A 41 -8.48 -1.60 -0.72
C GLY A 41 -7.72 -2.83 -0.18
N THR A 42 -8.30 -4.02 -0.38
CA THR A 42 -7.83 -5.26 0.25
C THR A 42 -6.41 -5.68 -0.12
N ASN A 43 -5.95 -5.34 -1.32
CA ASN A 43 -4.70 -5.85 -1.88
C ASN A 43 -3.65 -4.76 -2.11
N GLY A 44 -3.94 -3.55 -1.61
CA GLY A 44 -3.10 -2.37 -1.84
C GLY A 44 -3.07 -1.93 -3.29
N VAL A 45 -2.39 -0.82 -3.53
CA VAL A 45 -2.14 -0.26 -4.86
C VAL A 45 -0.66 0.12 -4.94
N TRP A 46 0.04 -0.45 -5.92
CA TRP A 46 1.42 -0.07 -6.21
C TRP A 46 1.43 1.13 -7.16
N GLY A 47 2.40 2.02 -7.00
CA GLY A 47 2.58 3.13 -7.92
C GLY A 47 3.21 2.66 -9.24
N TYR A 48 4.28 1.87 -9.12
CA TYR A 48 5.09 1.44 -10.26
C TYR A 48 5.60 0.01 -10.10
N ALA A 49 6.10 -0.55 -11.21
CA ALA A 49 6.61 -1.92 -11.23
C ALA A 49 7.85 -2.11 -10.32
N HIS A 50 8.64 -1.05 -10.14
CA HIS A 50 9.89 -1.06 -9.38
C HIS A 50 9.72 -0.90 -7.87
N ASP A 51 8.51 -0.62 -7.37
CA ASP A 51 8.25 -0.53 -5.93
C ASP A 51 8.60 -1.87 -5.25
N LYS A 52 9.17 -1.84 -4.04
CA LYS A 52 9.74 -3.04 -3.39
C LYS A 52 9.19 -3.33 -2.00
N PHE A 53 8.56 -2.36 -1.35
CA PHE A 53 7.99 -2.54 -0.02
C PHE A 53 6.70 -1.77 0.19
N SER A 54 5.86 -2.26 1.10
CA SER A 54 4.69 -1.54 1.59
C SER A 54 4.71 -1.39 3.11
N ILE A 55 4.18 -0.29 3.64
CA ILE A 55 3.93 -0.11 5.08
C ILE A 55 2.40 0.00 5.28
N SER A 56 1.77 -1.04 5.85
CA SER A 56 0.31 -1.11 5.95
C SER A 56 -0.20 -0.76 7.35
N GLN A 57 -1.26 0.04 7.42
CA GLN A 57 -1.94 0.38 8.67
C GLN A 57 -2.56 -0.87 9.29
N ILE A 58 -2.20 -1.22 10.52
CA ILE A 58 -2.89 -2.29 11.27
C ILE A 58 -4.19 -1.81 11.94
N GLY A 59 -4.26 -0.52 12.19
CA GLY A 59 -5.30 0.15 12.96
C GLY A 59 -4.68 1.32 13.73
N GLY A 60 -5.34 1.74 14.80
CA GLY A 60 -4.75 2.68 15.73
C GLY A 60 -5.76 3.24 16.73
N THR A 61 -5.50 4.46 17.20
CA THR A 61 -6.35 5.15 18.16
C THR A 61 -6.42 6.64 17.90
N THR A 62 -7.58 7.25 18.12
CA THR A 62 -7.78 8.70 18.01
C THR A 62 -7.84 9.41 19.36
N THR A 63 -7.97 8.68 20.47
CA THR A 63 -8.13 9.24 21.84
C THR A 63 -7.12 8.69 22.83
N GLY A 64 -6.29 7.72 22.41
CA GLY A 64 -5.44 6.93 23.27
C GLY A 64 -6.15 5.76 23.98
N TRP A 65 -7.48 5.67 23.85
CA TRP A 65 -8.32 4.63 24.45
C TRP A 65 -9.30 3.98 23.47
N ASP A 66 -9.74 4.72 22.45
CA ASP A 66 -10.60 4.17 21.40
C ASP A 66 -9.74 3.50 20.34
N LEU A 67 -9.71 2.17 20.35
CA LEU A 67 -8.94 1.38 19.38
C LEU A 67 -9.83 0.99 18.21
N TYR A 68 -9.25 1.00 17.01
CA TYR A 68 -9.90 0.45 15.82
C TYR A 68 -8.91 -0.41 15.02
N ASP A 69 -9.40 -1.53 14.51
CA ASP A 69 -8.63 -2.37 13.57
C ASP A 69 -8.76 -1.82 12.13
N GLN A 70 -7.71 -2.02 11.35
CA GLN A 70 -7.77 -1.85 9.90
C GLN A 70 -8.02 -3.19 9.22
N TRP A 71 -9.26 -3.39 8.78
CA TRP A 71 -9.71 -4.67 8.23
C TRP A 71 -8.98 -5.11 6.93
N THR A 72 -8.35 -4.18 6.18
CA THR A 72 -7.51 -4.49 5.01
C THR A 72 -6.13 -5.01 5.36
N TYR A 73 -5.65 -4.80 6.59
CA TYR A 73 -4.27 -5.06 6.97
C TYR A 73 -3.80 -6.49 6.66
N PRO A 74 -4.51 -7.57 7.04
CA PRO A 74 -4.00 -8.91 6.81
C PRO A 74 -3.86 -9.22 5.31
N THR A 75 -4.80 -8.74 4.49
CA THR A 75 -4.79 -9.00 3.05
C THR A 75 -3.79 -8.14 2.31
N GLN A 76 -3.53 -6.91 2.78
CA GLN A 76 -2.46 -6.06 2.26
C GLN A 76 -1.08 -6.68 2.53
N VAL A 77 -0.85 -7.18 3.75
CA VAL A 77 0.37 -7.93 4.08
C VAL A 77 0.49 -9.18 3.20
N SER A 78 -0.54 -10.02 3.13
CA SER A 78 -0.48 -11.24 2.32
C SER A 78 -0.24 -10.94 0.84
N SER A 79 -0.89 -9.90 0.31
CA SER A 79 -0.74 -9.52 -1.10
C SER A 79 0.65 -8.95 -1.40
N THR A 80 1.30 -8.30 -0.43
CA THR A 80 2.67 -7.81 -0.58
C THR A 80 3.65 -8.98 -0.66
N ILE A 81 3.50 -9.95 0.25
CA ILE A 81 4.31 -11.17 0.25
C ILE A 81 4.08 -12.01 -1.02
N ALA A 82 2.83 -12.12 -1.48
CA ALA A 82 2.49 -12.84 -2.72
C ALA A 82 3.16 -12.26 -3.98
N GLN A 83 3.66 -11.03 -3.90
CA GLN A 83 4.34 -10.32 -4.99
C GLN A 83 5.85 -10.26 -4.79
N ASN A 84 6.39 -11.04 -3.85
CA ASN A 84 7.81 -11.05 -3.49
C ASN A 84 8.33 -9.65 -3.14
N LYS A 85 7.56 -8.93 -2.30
CA LYS A 85 7.88 -7.60 -1.77
C LYS A 85 7.90 -7.62 -0.25
N ARG A 86 8.53 -6.60 0.35
CA ARG A 86 8.71 -6.49 1.81
C ARG A 86 7.51 -5.77 2.43
N ALA A 87 6.89 -6.38 3.42
CA ALA A 87 5.71 -5.89 4.11
C ALA A 87 6.09 -5.38 5.51
N HIS A 88 5.60 -4.19 5.83
CA HIS A 88 5.80 -3.50 7.10
C HIS A 88 4.48 -3.00 7.67
N THR A 89 4.50 -2.54 8.91
CA THR A 89 3.30 -2.15 9.65
C THR A 89 3.42 -0.74 10.20
N TYR A 90 2.32 0.00 10.25
CA TYR A 90 2.21 1.20 11.08
C TYR A 90 0.91 1.22 11.90
N ILE A 91 0.92 1.98 12.99
CA ILE A 91 -0.21 2.19 13.91
C ILE A 91 -0.51 3.69 13.94
N TRP A 92 -1.76 4.08 13.66
CA TRP A 92 -2.22 5.47 13.84
C TRP A 92 -2.15 5.87 15.32
N TRP A 93 -1.34 6.87 15.64
CA TRP A 93 -0.94 7.22 17.00
C TRP A 93 -1.35 8.65 17.37
N GLN A 94 -2.59 8.80 17.84
CA GLN A 94 -3.16 10.09 18.21
C GLN A 94 -3.66 10.09 19.66
N ASN A 95 -3.34 11.17 20.38
CA ASN A 95 -3.74 11.39 21.79
C ASN A 95 -3.27 10.30 22.77
N VAL A 96 -2.14 9.65 22.48
CA VAL A 96 -1.47 8.75 23.43
C VAL A 96 -0.46 9.55 24.24
N THR A 97 -0.86 9.91 25.46
CA THR A 97 -0.16 10.91 26.30
C THR A 97 0.47 10.33 27.57
N SER A 98 0.33 9.02 27.81
CA SER A 98 0.93 8.32 28.95
C SER A 98 1.46 6.94 28.57
N ASN A 99 2.35 6.39 29.40
CA ASN A 99 2.83 5.02 29.23
C ASN A 99 1.71 3.99 29.37
N SER A 100 0.70 4.25 30.21
CA SER A 100 -0.44 3.34 30.36
C SER A 100 -1.31 3.29 29.10
N GLN A 101 -1.51 4.43 28.43
CA GLN A 101 -2.17 4.47 27.12
C GLN A 101 -1.32 3.77 26.07
N ALA A 102 0.00 4.01 26.06
CA ALA A 102 0.91 3.33 25.14
C ALA A 102 0.88 1.81 25.32
N ASP A 103 0.91 1.31 26.56
CA ASP A 103 0.78 -0.10 26.86
C ASP A 103 -0.59 -0.65 26.43
N TYR A 104 -1.67 0.09 26.68
CA TYR A 104 -3.02 -0.31 26.26
C TYR A 104 -3.11 -0.50 24.73
N VAL A 105 -2.61 0.46 23.96
CA VAL A 105 -2.57 0.40 22.48
C VAL A 105 -1.68 -0.76 22.01
N LEU A 106 -0.45 -0.88 22.55
CA LEU A 106 0.51 -1.86 22.07
C LEU A 106 0.21 -3.30 22.51
N ASN A 107 -0.40 -3.51 23.68
CA ASN A 107 -0.90 -4.81 24.10
C ASN A 107 -1.98 -5.31 23.14
N TYR A 108 -2.75 -4.40 22.54
CA TYR A 108 -3.76 -4.75 21.56
C TYR A 108 -3.18 -5.05 20.17
N PHE A 109 -2.28 -4.21 19.65
CA PHE A 109 -1.81 -4.32 18.26
C PHE A 109 -0.60 -5.22 18.05
N LEU A 110 0.38 -5.26 18.95
CA LEU A 110 1.61 -6.06 18.75
C LEU A 110 1.34 -7.57 18.55
N PRO A 111 0.39 -8.20 19.26
CA PRO A 111 0.01 -9.60 18.99
C PRO A 111 -0.70 -9.81 17.65
N LYS A 112 -1.26 -8.76 17.04
CA LYS A 112 -1.98 -8.82 15.76
C LYS A 112 -1.09 -8.56 14.55
N VAL A 113 0.13 -8.04 14.75
CA VAL A 113 1.08 -7.77 13.66
C VAL A 113 1.31 -9.04 12.84
N GLN A 114 1.11 -8.93 11.53
CA GLN A 114 1.24 -10.04 10.58
C GLN A 114 2.50 -9.94 9.72
N THR A 115 3.32 -8.89 9.88
CA THR A 115 4.61 -8.77 9.18
C THR A 115 5.72 -9.53 9.91
N PRO A 116 6.87 -9.84 9.26
CA PRO A 116 7.90 -10.69 9.87
C PRO A 116 8.53 -10.06 11.12
N LYS A 117 8.99 -10.83 12.10
CA LYS A 117 9.81 -10.28 13.20
C LYS A 117 11.06 -9.63 12.64
N GLY A 118 11.39 -8.45 13.16
CA GLY A 118 12.41 -7.55 12.65
C GLY A 118 11.86 -6.53 11.66
N SER A 119 10.71 -6.75 11.02
CA SER A 119 10.09 -5.74 10.16
C SER A 119 9.73 -4.47 10.92
N ILE A 120 9.56 -3.36 10.20
CA ILE A 120 9.12 -2.08 10.77
C ILE A 120 7.72 -2.22 11.38
N VAL A 121 7.59 -1.70 12.60
CA VAL A 121 6.32 -1.29 13.21
C VAL A 121 6.47 0.19 13.55
N ALA A 122 5.87 1.04 12.73
CA ALA A 122 5.94 2.49 12.88
C ALA A 122 4.79 3.04 13.75
N LEU A 123 5.08 4.12 14.48
CA LEU A 123 4.08 4.96 15.13
C LEU A 123 3.81 6.15 14.21
N ASP A 124 2.57 6.31 13.78
CA ASP A 124 2.13 7.39 12.89
C ASP A 124 1.64 8.57 13.75
N VAL A 125 2.55 9.53 13.95
CA VAL A 125 2.47 10.64 14.91
C VAL A 125 2.20 11.94 14.16
N GLU A 126 0.96 12.15 13.75
CA GLU A 126 0.60 13.25 12.86
C GLU A 126 -0.57 14.11 13.34
N SER A 127 -1.23 13.73 14.44
CA SER A 127 -2.38 14.47 14.95
C SER A 127 -2.57 14.34 16.46
N GLY A 128 -3.30 15.30 17.03
CA GLY A 128 -3.66 15.34 18.46
C GLY A 128 -2.48 15.62 19.39
N TYR A 129 -2.74 15.52 20.69
CA TYR A 129 -1.71 15.74 21.71
C TYR A 129 -0.73 14.58 21.73
N GLN A 130 0.56 14.92 21.83
CA GLN A 130 1.65 13.96 21.86
C GLN A 130 2.41 14.07 23.17
N ASN A 131 2.99 12.96 23.60
CA ASN A 131 3.88 12.92 24.75
C ASN A 131 5.14 12.14 24.38
N THR A 132 6.29 12.82 24.36
CA THR A 132 7.59 12.24 24.02
C THR A 132 7.87 10.99 24.84
N GLN A 133 7.61 10.98 26.15
CA GLN A 133 7.94 9.83 27.00
C GLN A 133 7.04 8.62 26.71
N ALA A 134 5.77 8.84 26.35
CA ALA A 134 4.89 7.78 25.88
C ALA A 134 5.39 7.16 24.56
N ILE A 135 5.90 7.99 23.63
CA ILE A 135 6.51 7.52 22.38
C ILE A 135 7.83 6.77 22.65
N VAL A 136 8.69 7.28 23.54
CA VAL A 136 9.92 6.59 23.98
C VAL A 136 9.60 5.22 24.57
N HIS A 137 8.57 5.13 25.42
CA HIS A 137 8.08 3.87 25.97
C HIS A 137 7.59 2.92 24.88
N ALA A 138 6.81 3.43 23.93
CA ALA A 138 6.31 2.67 22.80
C ALA A 138 7.42 2.11 21.89
N ILE A 139 8.47 2.91 21.61
CA ILE A 139 9.66 2.46 20.87
C ILE A 139 10.33 1.25 21.55
N LYS A 140 10.49 1.31 22.88
CA LYS A 140 11.06 0.19 23.65
C LYS A 140 10.20 -1.06 23.55
N ARG A 141 8.89 -0.92 23.76
CA ARG A 141 7.90 -2.00 23.66
C ARG A 141 7.89 -2.68 22.28
N ILE A 142 7.98 -1.90 21.21
CA ILE A 142 8.05 -2.43 19.82
C ILE A 142 9.34 -3.24 19.63
N LYS A 143 10.47 -2.72 20.11
CA LYS A 143 11.77 -3.41 20.05
C LYS A 143 11.78 -4.71 20.86
N GLU A 144 11.23 -4.68 22.08
CA GLU A 144 11.06 -5.86 22.95
C GLU A 144 10.16 -6.93 22.31
N ALA A 145 9.14 -6.50 21.57
CA ALA A 145 8.32 -7.40 20.77
C ALA A 145 9.03 -7.97 19.52
N GLY A 146 10.29 -7.61 19.30
CA GLY A 146 11.13 -8.13 18.21
C GLY A 146 10.88 -7.47 16.87
N TYR A 147 10.41 -6.23 16.83
CA TYR A 147 10.23 -5.44 15.61
C TYR A 147 11.21 -4.26 15.55
N THR A 148 11.36 -3.67 14.36
CA THR A 148 12.11 -2.43 14.19
C THR A 148 11.18 -1.26 14.47
N PRO A 149 11.35 -0.49 15.56
CA PRO A 149 10.55 0.70 15.81
C PRO A 149 10.90 1.82 14.83
N MET A 150 9.91 2.65 14.53
CA MET A 150 10.06 3.85 13.70
C MET A 150 9.00 4.87 14.12
N VAL A 151 9.32 6.16 14.00
CA VAL A 151 8.36 7.25 14.20
C VAL A 151 8.14 7.92 12.87
N TYR A 152 6.87 8.05 12.50
CA TYR A 152 6.42 8.70 11.28
C TYR A 152 5.72 10.03 11.56
N GLY A 153 5.94 10.98 10.66
CA GLY A 153 5.13 12.19 10.54
C GLY A 153 5.85 13.31 9.79
N TYR A 154 5.12 14.40 9.55
CA TYR A 154 5.70 15.64 9.05
C TYR A 154 6.76 16.19 10.02
N LYS A 155 7.92 16.58 9.48
CA LYS A 155 9.05 17.12 10.26
C LYS A 155 8.60 18.25 11.21
N ASP A 156 7.91 19.25 10.68
CA ASP A 156 7.48 20.41 11.46
C ASP A 156 6.48 20.04 12.56
N TYR A 157 5.58 19.10 12.28
CA TYR A 157 4.65 18.61 13.29
C TYR A 157 5.40 17.92 14.44
N LEU A 158 6.33 17.02 14.11
CA LEU A 158 7.10 16.27 15.09
C LEU A 158 8.01 17.18 15.93
N VAL A 159 8.68 18.16 15.32
CA VAL A 159 9.50 19.14 16.04
C VAL A 159 8.68 19.97 17.04
N ASN A 160 7.45 20.33 16.66
CA ASN A 160 6.60 21.18 17.49
C ASN A 160 5.86 20.41 18.61
N ASN A 161 5.65 19.10 18.45
CA ASN A 161 4.82 18.31 19.37
C ASN A 161 5.58 17.22 20.13
N THR A 162 6.86 17.00 19.81
CA THR A 162 7.70 15.98 20.45
C THR A 162 9.14 16.49 20.61
N ASP A 163 9.95 15.75 21.38
CA ASP A 163 11.40 15.91 21.32
C ASP A 163 11.96 15.02 20.19
N LEU A 164 11.83 15.48 18.94
CA LEU A 164 12.24 14.70 17.77
C LEU A 164 13.74 14.36 17.80
N LYS A 165 14.55 15.24 18.40
CA LYS A 165 15.99 15.04 18.59
C LYS A 165 16.29 13.88 19.55
N LEU A 166 15.51 13.71 20.60
CA LEU A 166 15.60 12.50 21.43
C LEU A 166 15.15 11.26 20.65
N LEU A 167 14.01 11.34 19.95
CA LEU A 167 13.44 10.20 19.23
C LEU A 167 14.38 9.67 18.13
N SER A 168 15.09 10.55 17.41
CA SER A 168 16.09 10.17 16.40
C SER A 168 17.27 9.39 16.98
N THR A 169 17.57 9.52 18.28
CA THR A 169 18.62 8.69 18.92
C THR A 169 18.15 7.27 19.25
N LEU A 170 16.84 7.04 19.29
CA LEU A 170 16.23 5.79 19.75
C LEU A 170 15.79 4.87 18.60
N CYS A 171 15.41 5.45 17.46
CA CYS A 171 15.01 4.74 16.25
C CYS A 171 15.27 5.60 15.00
N GLN A 172 15.27 4.96 13.82
CA GLN A 172 15.28 5.73 12.57
C GLN A 172 13.90 6.37 12.34
N LEU A 173 13.89 7.53 11.70
CA LEU A 173 12.68 8.28 11.41
C LEU A 173 12.13 7.96 10.02
N TRP A 174 10.82 8.03 9.89
CA TRP A 174 10.11 8.12 8.61
C TRP A 174 9.52 9.53 8.51
N LEU A 175 10.16 10.41 7.75
CA LEU A 175 9.71 11.81 7.68
C LEU A 175 8.97 12.08 6.39
N ALA A 176 7.91 12.87 6.47
CA ALA A 176 7.17 13.39 5.32
C ALA A 176 7.49 14.88 5.09
N GLU A 177 7.75 15.25 3.83
CA GLU A 177 7.82 16.64 3.37
C GLU A 177 7.70 16.68 1.84
N TYR A 178 6.81 17.51 1.30
CA TYR A 178 6.62 17.63 -0.14
C TYR A 178 6.11 19.01 -0.58
N PRO A 179 6.49 19.48 -1.78
CA PRO A 179 6.22 20.85 -2.23
C PRO A 179 4.75 21.17 -2.52
N ASN A 180 3.99 20.15 -2.94
CA ASN A 180 2.61 20.27 -3.41
C ASN A 180 1.97 18.88 -3.53
N TYR A 181 0.76 18.83 -4.04
CA TYR A 181 -0.05 17.62 -4.24
C TYR A 181 -0.16 17.20 -5.72
N ALA A 182 0.83 17.57 -6.54
CA ALA A 182 0.88 17.13 -7.93
C ALA A 182 1.42 15.69 -8.03
N VAL A 183 1.07 15.00 -9.12
CA VAL A 183 1.59 13.66 -9.39
C VAL A 183 3.13 13.70 -9.44
N THR A 184 3.76 13.01 -8.50
CA THR A 184 5.21 13.06 -8.27
C THR A 184 5.77 11.64 -8.23
N PRO A 185 6.26 11.10 -9.35
CA PRO A 185 6.77 9.71 -9.44
C PRO A 185 8.17 9.48 -8.84
N GLU A 186 8.89 10.54 -8.47
CA GLU A 186 10.28 10.47 -8.02
C GLU A 186 10.51 11.48 -6.89
N PRO A 187 11.38 11.18 -5.91
CA PRO A 187 11.66 12.08 -4.80
C PRO A 187 12.32 13.39 -5.27
N ASN A 188 11.79 14.52 -4.81
CA ASN A 188 12.41 15.83 -5.00
C ASN A 188 13.25 16.19 -3.77
N TYR A 189 14.55 15.89 -3.82
CA TYR A 189 15.46 16.10 -2.69
C TYR A 189 15.67 17.57 -2.30
N ASN A 190 15.23 18.55 -3.10
CA ASN A 190 15.20 19.95 -2.67
C ASN A 190 14.20 20.20 -1.53
N TYR A 191 13.24 19.29 -1.33
CA TYR A 191 12.25 19.29 -0.24
C TYR A 191 12.51 18.15 0.75
N PHE A 192 13.73 17.59 0.76
CA PHE A 192 14.09 16.58 1.72
C PHE A 192 14.04 17.17 3.14
N PRO A 193 13.34 16.53 4.10
CA PRO A 193 13.15 17.02 5.47
C PRO A 193 14.42 16.88 6.30
N SER A 194 15.49 17.56 5.89
CA SER A 194 16.85 17.42 6.42
C SER A 194 16.86 17.40 7.94
N PHE A 195 17.02 16.19 8.47
CA PHE A 195 17.09 15.86 9.88
C PHE A 195 17.98 14.62 10.02
N GLU A 196 18.45 14.35 11.22
CA GLU A 196 19.31 13.19 11.45
C GLU A 196 18.52 11.88 11.52
N ASN A 197 19.21 10.78 11.19
CA ASN A 197 18.72 9.41 11.32
C ASN A 197 17.39 9.12 10.60
N ILE A 198 17.17 9.74 9.44
CA ILE A 198 16.04 9.42 8.56
C ILE A 198 16.32 8.09 7.85
N GLY A 199 15.45 7.11 8.08
CA GLY A 199 15.48 5.81 7.42
C GLY A 199 14.61 5.76 6.16
N VAL A 200 13.42 6.37 6.23
CA VAL A 200 12.45 6.42 5.12
C VAL A 200 12.01 7.86 4.91
N PHE A 201 11.84 8.27 3.65
CA PHE A 201 11.30 9.57 3.27
C PHE A 201 10.01 9.38 2.49
N GLN A 202 8.88 9.87 3.03
CA GLN A 202 7.64 10.00 2.27
C GLN A 202 7.71 11.30 1.47
N PHE A 203 7.93 11.19 0.17
CA PHE A 203 8.26 12.33 -0.69
C PHE A 203 7.05 12.91 -1.44
N THR A 204 5.88 12.29 -1.29
CA THR A 204 4.62 12.73 -1.91
C THR A 204 3.43 11.98 -1.31
N SER A 205 2.27 12.63 -1.30
CA SER A 205 0.97 11.94 -1.13
C SER A 205 0.23 11.65 -2.44
N THR A 206 0.85 12.00 -3.56
CA THR A 206 0.31 11.83 -4.91
C THR A 206 1.35 11.17 -5.81
N TYR A 207 1.78 9.96 -5.45
CA TYR A 207 2.74 9.16 -6.22
C TYR A 207 2.20 8.77 -7.59
N ILE A 208 0.88 8.53 -7.67
CA ILE A 208 0.14 8.32 -8.92
C ILE A 208 -1.11 9.21 -8.98
N ALA A 209 -1.69 9.34 -10.17
CA ALA A 209 -2.95 10.04 -10.35
C ALA A 209 -4.06 9.41 -9.49
N GLY A 210 -4.72 10.23 -8.67
CA GLY A 210 -5.76 9.78 -7.74
C GLY A 210 -5.34 9.74 -6.27
N GLY A 211 -4.06 9.94 -5.97
CA GLY A 211 -3.52 9.96 -4.59
C GLY A 211 -3.00 8.60 -4.16
N LEU A 212 -1.76 8.58 -3.69
CA LEU A 212 -1.05 7.42 -3.15
C LEU A 212 0.23 7.95 -2.51
N ASP A 213 0.52 7.56 -1.29
CA ASP A 213 1.74 7.97 -0.63
C ASP A 213 2.95 7.22 -1.25
N GLY A 214 4.01 7.97 -1.52
CA GLY A 214 5.24 7.49 -2.15
C GLY A 214 6.41 7.59 -1.19
N ASP A 215 7.08 6.46 -0.95
CA ASP A 215 8.17 6.34 0.00
C ASP A 215 9.47 5.92 -0.66
N ILE A 216 10.59 6.36 -0.07
CA ILE A 216 11.92 5.86 -0.42
C ILE A 216 12.70 5.44 0.84
N ASP A 217 13.21 4.20 0.82
CA ASP A 217 14.13 3.67 1.82
C ASP A 217 15.54 4.18 1.52
N LEU A 218 16.10 4.94 2.45
CA LEU A 218 17.41 5.56 2.30
C LEU A 218 18.53 4.68 2.84
N THR A 219 18.23 3.82 3.81
CA THR A 219 19.24 3.14 4.65
C THR A 219 19.27 1.62 4.48
N GLY A 220 18.25 1.04 3.85
CA GLY A 220 18.02 -0.40 3.80
C GLY A 220 17.21 -0.91 5.00
N ILE A 221 16.58 -0.03 5.78
CA ILE A 221 15.80 -0.43 6.97
C ILE A 221 14.61 -1.33 6.61
N THR A 222 14.09 -1.25 5.38
CA THR A 222 13.00 -2.12 4.90
C THR A 222 13.47 -3.57 4.67
N ASP A 223 14.78 -3.83 4.61
CA ASP A 223 15.31 -5.20 4.59
C ASP A 223 15.15 -5.91 5.94
N ASN A 224 14.92 -5.16 7.02
CA ASN A 224 14.73 -5.75 8.33
C ASN A 224 13.46 -6.62 8.36
N GLY A 225 13.60 -7.79 8.97
CA GLY A 225 12.56 -8.83 8.96
C GLY A 225 12.71 -9.87 7.84
N TYR A 226 13.66 -9.66 6.93
CA TYR A 226 13.92 -10.55 5.80
C TYR A 226 15.34 -11.12 5.87
N LYS A 227 15.54 -12.36 5.40
CA LYS A 227 16.86 -13.00 5.40
C LYS A 227 17.73 -12.36 4.32
N ASN A 228 18.71 -11.57 4.73
CA ASN A 228 19.58 -10.77 3.83
C ASN A 228 18.77 -9.83 2.92
N GLY A 229 17.65 -9.29 3.42
CA GLY A 229 16.73 -8.45 2.65
C GLY A 229 15.91 -9.20 1.58
N ASN A 230 16.01 -10.53 1.49
CA ASN A 230 15.25 -11.30 0.50
C ASN A 230 13.76 -11.41 0.90
N PRO A 231 12.83 -10.82 0.13
CA PRO A 231 11.39 -10.83 0.43
C PRO A 231 10.76 -12.22 0.44
N GLU A 232 11.29 -13.17 -0.34
CA GLU A 232 10.84 -14.57 -0.37
C GLU A 232 11.21 -15.35 0.90
N LYS A 233 12.08 -14.77 1.75
CA LYS A 233 12.58 -15.42 2.97
C LYS A 233 12.31 -14.57 4.22
N PRO A 234 11.03 -14.39 4.60
CA PRO A 234 10.65 -13.82 5.89
C PRO A 234 11.32 -14.54 7.06
N LYS A 235 11.70 -13.80 8.11
CA LYS A 235 12.29 -14.39 9.32
C LYS A 235 11.29 -15.17 10.19
N THR A 236 10.00 -14.88 10.06
CA THR A 236 8.93 -15.56 10.80
C THR A 236 7.71 -15.78 9.94
N HIS A 237 6.90 -16.76 10.32
CA HIS A 237 5.63 -17.09 9.67
C HIS A 237 4.45 -16.56 10.49
N THR A 238 3.49 -15.96 9.80
CA THR A 238 2.20 -15.47 10.31
C THR A 238 1.12 -15.91 9.32
N GLN A 239 -0.15 -15.79 9.69
CA GLN A 239 -1.25 -16.18 8.79
C GLN A 239 -1.20 -15.41 7.46
N ALA A 240 -0.92 -14.11 7.49
CA ALA A 240 -0.82 -13.32 6.26
C ALA A 240 0.42 -13.71 5.42
N ILE A 241 1.56 -13.97 6.07
CA ILE A 241 2.78 -14.42 5.38
C ILE A 241 2.54 -15.77 4.70
N ASP A 242 1.95 -16.73 5.43
CA ASP A 242 1.66 -18.06 4.89
C ASP A 242 0.65 -18.01 3.75
N ALA A 243 -0.37 -17.14 3.85
CA ALA A 243 -1.31 -16.89 2.77
C ALA A 243 -0.64 -16.26 1.53
N GLY A 244 0.29 -15.32 1.73
CA GLY A 244 1.05 -14.70 0.65
C GLY A 244 1.98 -15.68 -0.05
N ILE A 245 2.76 -16.45 0.72
CA ILE A 245 3.65 -17.51 0.21
C ILE A 245 2.84 -18.57 -0.55
N LYS A 246 1.66 -18.94 -0.04
CA LYS A 246 0.76 -19.87 -0.75
C LYS A 246 0.31 -19.30 -2.09
N ALA A 247 -0.06 -18.02 -2.13
CA ALA A 247 -0.50 -17.38 -3.36
C ALA A 247 0.61 -17.31 -4.41
N ASP A 248 1.82 -16.89 -4.02
CA ASP A 248 2.99 -16.85 -4.92
C ASP A 248 3.34 -18.23 -5.48
N ASN A 249 3.37 -19.25 -4.62
CA ASN A 249 3.70 -20.61 -5.03
C ASN A 249 2.59 -21.33 -5.81
N THR A 250 1.40 -20.74 -5.92
CA THR A 250 0.30 -21.38 -6.65
C THR A 250 0.53 -21.26 -8.16
N PRO A 251 0.58 -22.39 -8.90
CA PRO A 251 0.78 -22.33 -10.35
C PRO A 251 -0.33 -21.55 -11.04
N LYS A 252 0.03 -20.69 -12.01
CA LYS A 252 -0.94 -19.90 -12.80
C LYS A 252 -2.01 -20.76 -13.47
N ARG A 253 -1.69 -22.00 -13.86
CA ARG A 253 -2.66 -22.96 -14.42
C ARG A 253 -3.80 -23.28 -13.44
N ASP A 254 -3.56 -23.20 -12.14
CA ASP A 254 -4.49 -23.55 -11.07
C ASP A 254 -5.40 -22.37 -10.67
N ILE A 255 -5.24 -21.19 -11.31
CA ILE A 255 -6.16 -20.07 -11.10
C ILE A 255 -7.60 -20.52 -11.39
N THR A 256 -8.46 -20.35 -10.40
CA THR A 256 -9.88 -20.68 -10.42
C THR A 256 -10.75 -19.48 -10.02
N VAL A 257 -12.06 -19.62 -10.16
CA VAL A 257 -13.05 -18.60 -9.75
C VAL A 257 -12.91 -18.28 -8.26
N GLY A 258 -12.97 -16.99 -7.94
CA GLY A 258 -12.86 -16.47 -6.56
C GLY A 258 -11.44 -16.04 -6.17
N TYR A 259 -10.42 -16.37 -6.96
CA TYR A 259 -9.05 -15.87 -6.73
C TYR A 259 -9.01 -14.36 -7.00
N THR A 260 -8.13 -13.65 -6.28
CA THR A 260 -7.79 -12.26 -6.61
C THR A 260 -6.45 -12.27 -7.33
N VAL A 261 -6.39 -11.63 -8.49
CA VAL A 261 -5.19 -11.54 -9.32
C VAL A 261 -4.86 -10.10 -9.67
N LYS A 262 -3.57 -9.77 -9.77
CA LYS A 262 -3.08 -8.49 -10.31
C LYS A 262 -2.87 -8.62 -11.80
N VAL A 263 -3.22 -7.60 -12.57
CA VAL A 263 -2.79 -7.52 -13.98
C VAL A 263 -1.35 -7.04 -14.06
N ASN A 264 -0.48 -7.79 -14.74
CA ASN A 264 0.93 -7.46 -14.83
C ASN A 264 1.17 -6.16 -15.61
N TYR A 265 2.19 -5.39 -15.23
CA TYR A 265 2.62 -4.20 -15.99
C TYR A 265 3.08 -4.53 -17.42
N SER A 266 3.53 -5.77 -17.66
CA SER A 266 3.89 -6.29 -18.97
C SER A 266 2.70 -6.72 -19.83
N ALA A 267 1.48 -6.77 -19.28
CA ALA A 267 0.30 -7.16 -20.05
C ALA A 267 0.04 -6.16 -21.19
N THR A 268 -0.02 -6.66 -22.44
CA THR A 268 -0.18 -5.80 -23.62
C THR A 268 -1.60 -5.85 -24.18
N ARG A 269 -2.17 -7.04 -24.31
CA ARG A 269 -3.49 -7.25 -24.93
C ARG A 269 -4.38 -8.12 -24.06
N TRP A 270 -5.67 -7.78 -24.06
CA TRP A 270 -6.71 -8.68 -23.63
C TRP A 270 -6.73 -9.91 -24.53
N ALA A 271 -7.27 -11.01 -24.02
CA ALA A 271 -7.45 -12.24 -24.78
C ALA A 271 -8.48 -12.13 -25.91
N THR A 272 -9.18 -10.99 -25.98
CA THR A 272 -10.10 -10.54 -27.03
C THR A 272 -9.41 -9.65 -28.08
N GLY A 273 -8.12 -9.35 -27.92
CA GLY A 273 -7.27 -8.65 -28.90
C GLY A 273 -7.05 -7.16 -28.65
N GLN A 274 -7.94 -6.48 -27.90
CA GLN A 274 -7.78 -5.06 -27.56
C GLN A 274 -6.58 -4.82 -26.63
N TYR A 275 -6.01 -3.63 -26.66
CA TYR A 275 -4.94 -3.25 -25.71
C TYR A 275 -5.45 -3.20 -24.27
N VAL A 276 -4.60 -3.62 -23.33
CA VAL A 276 -4.83 -3.45 -21.89
C VAL A 276 -4.47 -2.01 -21.51
N PRO A 277 -5.43 -1.19 -21.02
CA PRO A 277 -5.14 0.16 -20.61
C PRO A 277 -4.15 0.22 -19.44
N ASN A 278 -3.32 1.28 -19.37
CA ASN A 278 -2.34 1.41 -18.29
C ASN A 278 -2.97 1.47 -16.90
N PHE A 279 -4.15 2.10 -16.75
CA PHE A 279 -4.87 2.16 -15.46
C PHE A 279 -5.40 0.80 -15.00
N ILE A 280 -5.35 -0.25 -15.82
CA ILE A 280 -5.70 -1.62 -15.40
C ILE A 280 -4.47 -2.36 -14.85
N LYS A 281 -3.28 -2.02 -15.36
CA LYS A 281 -2.04 -2.68 -15.00
C LYS A 281 -1.65 -2.30 -13.58
N GLY A 282 -1.11 -3.27 -12.83
CA GLY A 282 -0.79 -3.08 -11.41
C GLY A 282 -2.00 -3.22 -10.48
N ASN A 283 -3.23 -3.12 -11.00
CA ASN A 283 -4.45 -3.26 -10.22
C ASN A 283 -4.89 -4.72 -10.06
N SER A 284 -5.57 -4.98 -8.94
CA SER A 284 -6.09 -6.29 -8.57
C SER A 284 -7.58 -6.45 -8.90
N TYR A 285 -7.95 -7.64 -9.37
CA TYR A 285 -9.32 -7.99 -9.75
C TYR A 285 -9.67 -9.40 -9.31
N LYS A 286 -10.94 -9.62 -8.97
CA LYS A 286 -11.46 -10.96 -8.73
C LYS A 286 -11.63 -11.71 -10.05
N VAL A 287 -11.27 -12.99 -10.04
CA VAL A 287 -11.56 -13.90 -11.14
C VAL A 287 -12.99 -14.40 -10.99
N ILE A 288 -13.85 -14.11 -11.98
CA ILE A 288 -15.26 -14.50 -11.95
C ILE A 288 -15.59 -15.64 -12.92
N GLN A 289 -14.74 -15.89 -13.92
CA GLN A 289 -14.83 -17.05 -14.80
C GLN A 289 -13.43 -17.50 -15.25
N VAL A 290 -13.31 -18.78 -15.60
CA VAL A 290 -12.09 -19.37 -16.17
C VAL A 290 -12.46 -20.16 -17.42
N SER A 291 -11.67 -20.01 -18.49
CA SER A 291 -11.84 -20.75 -19.73
C SER A 291 -10.47 -21.06 -20.32
N GLY A 292 -10.07 -22.32 -20.26
CA GLY A 292 -8.73 -22.77 -20.64
C GLY A 292 -7.63 -21.95 -19.94
N ASN A 293 -6.79 -21.28 -20.73
CA ASN A 293 -5.69 -20.46 -20.22
C ASN A 293 -6.06 -18.98 -19.97
N LYS A 294 -7.36 -18.65 -19.89
CA LYS A 294 -7.84 -17.28 -19.74
C LYS A 294 -8.74 -17.15 -18.51
N VAL A 295 -8.77 -15.95 -17.94
CA VAL A 295 -9.61 -15.59 -16.79
C VAL A 295 -10.39 -14.33 -17.09
N LEU A 296 -11.65 -14.28 -16.65
CA LEU A 296 -12.51 -13.10 -16.72
C LEU A 296 -12.40 -12.32 -15.41
N LEU A 297 -12.05 -11.04 -15.52
CA LEU A 297 -11.86 -10.16 -14.37
C LEU A 297 -13.14 -9.39 -14.01
N ASP A 298 -13.53 -9.40 -12.73
CA ASP A 298 -14.66 -8.62 -12.22
C ASP A 298 -14.42 -7.11 -12.38
N GLY A 299 -15.50 -6.34 -12.56
CA GLY A 299 -15.47 -4.90 -12.81
C GLY A 299 -15.03 -4.52 -14.23
N VAL A 300 -13.95 -5.11 -14.74
CA VAL A 300 -13.45 -4.86 -16.11
C VAL A 300 -14.25 -5.65 -17.15
N MET A 301 -14.69 -6.86 -16.76
CA MET A 301 -15.42 -7.81 -17.61
C MET A 301 -14.71 -8.07 -18.94
N SER A 302 -13.40 -8.28 -18.88
CA SER A 302 -12.56 -8.66 -20.02
C SER A 302 -11.73 -9.89 -19.70
N TRP A 303 -11.52 -10.72 -20.72
CA TRP A 303 -10.70 -11.93 -20.61
C TRP A 303 -9.23 -11.57 -20.75
N ILE A 304 -8.40 -12.06 -19.84
CA ILE A 304 -6.94 -11.94 -19.89
C ILE A 304 -6.28 -13.31 -19.80
N SER A 305 -5.08 -13.45 -20.37
CA SER A 305 -4.28 -14.67 -20.24
C SER A 305 -3.86 -14.89 -18.78
N LYS A 306 -3.87 -16.15 -18.32
CA LYS A 306 -3.30 -16.54 -17.02
C LYS A 306 -1.82 -16.17 -16.91
N SER A 307 -1.08 -16.09 -18.02
CA SER A 307 0.32 -15.65 -18.04
C SER A 307 0.49 -14.19 -17.62
N ASP A 308 -0.51 -13.34 -17.89
CA ASP A 308 -0.42 -11.89 -17.78
C ASP A 308 -0.98 -11.37 -16.45
N VAL A 309 -1.24 -12.30 -15.52
CA VAL A 309 -1.66 -12.00 -14.16
C VAL A 309 -0.74 -12.65 -13.14
N GLU A 310 -0.82 -12.16 -11.91
CA GLU A 310 -0.14 -12.64 -10.72
C GLU A 310 -1.18 -12.91 -9.63
N ILE A 311 -1.05 -14.02 -8.89
CA ILE A 311 -2.04 -14.42 -7.89
C ILE A 311 -1.74 -13.67 -6.60
N LEU A 312 -2.68 -12.85 -6.14
CA LEU A 312 -2.54 -12.14 -4.87
C LEU A 312 -3.19 -12.90 -3.72
N GLN A 313 -4.28 -13.64 -4.02
CA GLN A 313 -5.04 -14.42 -3.04
C GLN A 313 -5.67 -15.65 -3.69
N THR A 314 -5.51 -16.82 -3.05
CA THR A 314 -6.03 -18.12 -3.51
C THR A 314 -7.39 -18.49 -2.89
N THR A 315 -7.93 -17.62 -2.07
CA THR A 315 -9.21 -17.82 -1.40
C THR A 315 -9.82 -16.44 -1.19
N THR A 316 -11.12 -16.29 -1.44
CA THR A 316 -11.86 -15.17 -0.86
C THR A 316 -11.60 -15.19 0.65
N PRO A 317 -11.23 -14.07 1.30
CA PRO A 317 -11.23 -14.04 2.75
C PRO A 317 -12.61 -14.55 3.20
N VAL A 318 -12.60 -15.61 3.99
CA VAL A 318 -13.81 -16.19 4.54
C VAL A 318 -14.37 -15.20 5.55
N GLN A 319 -15.10 -14.21 5.07
CA GLN A 319 -16.24 -13.74 5.79
C GLN A 319 -17.45 -14.48 5.24
N SER A 320 -17.74 -15.59 5.92
CA SER A 320 -19.09 -16.12 6.06
C SER A 320 -19.95 -14.99 6.65
N ASN A 321 -20.43 -14.11 5.79
CA ASN A 321 -21.62 -13.33 6.05
C ASN A 321 -22.58 -13.65 4.90
N ASN A 322 -23.33 -14.73 5.09
CA ASN A 322 -24.61 -14.95 4.40
C ASN A 322 -25.62 -13.81 4.69
N SER A 323 -25.23 -12.76 5.41
CA SER A 323 -26.03 -11.55 5.50
C SER A 323 -26.07 -10.88 4.12
N SER A 324 -27.25 -10.89 3.51
CA SER A 324 -27.53 -10.11 2.31
C SER A 324 -27.47 -8.61 2.58
N TYR A 325 -27.33 -8.16 3.83
CA TYR A 325 -27.41 -6.76 4.24
C TYR A 325 -26.34 -6.33 5.27
N TYR A 326 -25.99 -5.06 5.28
CA TYR A 326 -25.13 -4.38 6.23
C TYR A 326 -25.83 -3.12 6.75
N ASN A 327 -25.77 -2.88 8.06
CA ASN A 327 -26.26 -1.64 8.65
C ASN A 327 -25.09 -0.66 8.78
N VAL A 328 -25.18 0.45 8.06
CA VAL A 328 -24.19 1.53 8.05
C VAL A 328 -23.98 2.04 9.48
N LYS A 329 -22.73 2.24 9.86
CA LYS A 329 -22.30 2.77 11.16
C LYS A 329 -21.76 4.19 10.98
N TYR A 330 -21.62 4.90 12.11
CA TYR A 330 -20.98 6.21 12.12
C TYR A 330 -19.54 6.10 11.59
N GLY A 331 -19.21 6.95 10.62
CA GLY A 331 -17.88 6.98 9.98
C GLY A 331 -17.70 6.03 8.78
N ASP A 332 -18.71 5.23 8.43
CA ASP A 332 -18.64 4.38 7.25
C ASP A 332 -18.68 5.19 5.96
N THR A 333 -18.00 4.64 4.94
CA THR A 333 -18.13 5.08 3.56
C THR A 333 -18.58 3.90 2.70
N LEU A 334 -19.26 4.17 1.58
CA LEU A 334 -19.66 3.12 0.66
C LEU A 334 -18.44 2.34 0.13
N GLY A 335 -17.30 3.03 -0.03
CA GLY A 335 -15.97 2.47 -0.27
C GLY A 335 -15.54 1.47 0.79
N GLY A 336 -15.51 1.88 2.05
CA GLY A 336 -15.12 1.04 3.17
C GLY A 336 -16.00 -0.20 3.32
N ILE A 337 -17.32 -0.04 3.17
CA ILE A 337 -18.27 -1.16 3.24
C ILE A 337 -18.06 -2.10 2.05
N ALA A 338 -17.95 -1.58 0.82
CA ALA A 338 -17.74 -2.42 -0.35
C ALA A 338 -16.49 -3.26 -0.25
N SER A 339 -15.43 -2.60 0.19
CA SER A 339 -14.13 -3.23 0.38
C SER A 339 -14.22 -4.31 1.47
N HIS A 340 -14.93 -4.07 2.60
CA HIS A 340 -15.19 -5.07 3.65
C HIS A 340 -15.84 -6.35 3.10
N TYR A 341 -16.78 -6.21 2.17
CA TYR A 341 -17.47 -7.33 1.51
C TYR A 341 -16.77 -7.84 0.25
N GLY A 342 -15.54 -7.39 -0.02
CA GLY A 342 -14.77 -7.78 -1.20
C GLY A 342 -15.47 -7.45 -2.52
N THR A 343 -16.16 -6.33 -2.58
CA THR A 343 -16.85 -5.79 -3.75
C THR A 343 -16.42 -4.33 -3.99
N THR A 344 -16.93 -3.68 -5.02
CA THR A 344 -16.61 -2.27 -5.30
C THR A 344 -17.74 -1.35 -4.82
N TRP A 345 -17.42 -0.09 -4.47
CA TRP A 345 -18.45 0.85 -4.06
C TRP A 345 -19.42 1.14 -5.19
N GLN A 346 -18.96 1.08 -6.45
CA GLN A 346 -19.80 1.15 -7.64
C GLN A 346 -20.81 0.01 -7.65
N ARG A 347 -20.37 -1.21 -7.32
CA ARG A 347 -21.24 -2.38 -7.22
C ARG A 347 -22.21 -2.25 -6.05
N LEU A 348 -21.78 -1.80 -4.86
CA LEU A 348 -22.71 -1.54 -3.75
C LEU A 348 -23.69 -0.42 -4.07
N GLN A 349 -23.24 0.67 -4.67
CA GLN A 349 -24.08 1.78 -5.10
C GLN A 349 -25.17 1.26 -6.03
N ALA A 350 -24.77 0.47 -7.02
CA ALA A 350 -25.68 -0.11 -7.99
C ALA A 350 -26.61 -1.17 -7.36
N LEU A 351 -26.11 -2.01 -6.45
CA LEU A 351 -26.88 -3.03 -5.72
C LEU A 351 -27.98 -2.42 -4.85
N ASN A 352 -27.77 -1.18 -4.41
CA ASN A 352 -28.64 -0.45 -3.51
C ASN A 352 -29.38 0.72 -4.16
N GLY A 353 -29.22 0.94 -5.47
CA GLY A 353 -29.84 2.06 -6.18
C GLY A 353 -29.48 3.44 -5.63
N LEU A 354 -28.26 3.60 -5.08
CA LEU A 354 -27.85 4.87 -4.45
C LEU A 354 -27.51 5.91 -5.53
N SER A 355 -28.20 7.06 -5.49
CA SER A 355 -27.95 8.18 -6.42
C SER A 355 -26.63 8.89 -6.16
N ASN A 356 -26.19 8.96 -4.89
CA ASN A 356 -24.92 9.55 -4.49
C ASN A 356 -24.15 8.57 -3.58
N PRO A 357 -22.98 8.06 -4.01
CA PRO A 357 -22.20 7.09 -3.23
C PRO A 357 -21.61 7.68 -1.94
N ASN A 358 -21.53 9.01 -1.82
CA ASN A 358 -21.02 9.72 -0.65
C ASN A 358 -22.13 10.07 0.36
N ARG A 359 -23.39 9.71 0.09
CA ARG A 359 -24.53 9.94 0.99
C ARG A 359 -25.06 8.60 1.49
N ILE A 360 -24.39 8.06 2.51
CA ILE A 360 -24.91 6.98 3.34
C ILE A 360 -25.02 7.46 4.79
N TYR A 361 -25.99 6.92 5.54
CA TYR A 361 -26.29 7.38 6.90
C TYR A 361 -26.19 6.24 7.92
N PRO A 362 -25.71 6.49 9.15
CA PRO A 362 -25.76 5.50 10.22
C PRO A 362 -27.18 4.94 10.39
N GLY A 363 -27.30 3.62 10.51
CA GLY A 363 -28.55 2.87 10.54
C GLY A 363 -29.11 2.50 9.16
N GLN A 364 -28.60 3.04 8.06
CA GLN A 364 -29.04 2.68 6.72
C GLN A 364 -28.68 1.22 6.41
N ARG A 365 -29.67 0.44 5.95
CA ARG A 365 -29.47 -0.97 5.61
C ARG A 365 -29.14 -1.13 4.12
N LEU A 366 -27.91 -1.52 3.82
CA LEU A 366 -27.40 -1.75 2.46
C LEU A 366 -27.35 -3.23 2.14
N LYS A 367 -27.86 -3.64 0.98
CA LYS A 367 -27.52 -4.93 0.36
C LYS A 367 -26.03 -5.00 0.10
N VAL A 368 -25.37 -6.08 0.51
CA VAL A 368 -23.90 -6.24 0.36
C VAL A 368 -23.50 -7.44 -0.46
N THR A 369 -24.44 -8.37 -0.67
CA THR A 369 -24.31 -9.49 -1.59
C THR A 369 -25.54 -9.54 -2.52
N GLY A 370 -25.34 -9.99 -3.75
CA GLY A 370 -26.39 -10.05 -4.76
C GLY A 370 -25.90 -9.75 -6.17
N ASN A 371 -26.69 -10.18 -7.16
CA ASN A 371 -26.46 -9.84 -8.56
C ASN A 371 -27.02 -8.45 -8.85
N VAL A 372 -26.15 -7.56 -9.32
CA VAL A 372 -26.54 -6.22 -9.72
C VAL A 372 -26.76 -6.21 -11.23
N TYR A 373 -28.02 -6.28 -11.63
CA TYR A 373 -28.42 -5.98 -13.01
C TYR A 373 -28.82 -4.51 -13.14
N ALA A 374 -28.01 -3.59 -12.60
CA ALA A 374 -28.25 -2.18 -12.86
C ALA A 374 -27.77 -1.86 -14.28
N GLN A 375 -28.71 -1.57 -15.18
CA GLN A 375 -28.39 -1.01 -16.49
C GLN A 375 -27.92 0.42 -16.32
N ARG A 376 -26.63 0.61 -16.07
CA ARG A 376 -26.02 1.94 -16.10
C ARG A 376 -25.84 2.35 -17.56
N THR A 377 -26.19 3.59 -17.88
CA THR A 377 -26.06 4.12 -19.23
C THR A 377 -25.11 5.33 -19.27
N TYR A 378 -24.36 5.45 -20.34
CA TYR A 378 -23.52 6.59 -20.66
C TYR A 378 -23.95 7.18 -22.00
N ILE A 379 -24.22 8.48 -22.06
CA ILE A 379 -24.55 9.16 -23.32
C ILE A 379 -23.26 9.68 -23.93
N VAL A 380 -22.94 9.19 -25.13
CA VAL A 380 -21.74 9.58 -25.90
C VAL A 380 -21.77 11.09 -26.16
N ARG A 381 -20.66 11.77 -25.82
CA ARG A 381 -20.47 13.20 -26.02
C ARG A 381 -19.52 13.47 -27.18
N TYR A 382 -19.53 14.70 -27.67
CA TYR A 382 -18.56 15.14 -28.69
C TYR A 382 -17.13 14.94 -28.19
N GLY A 383 -16.30 14.28 -29.00
CA GLY A 383 -14.91 13.95 -28.68
C GLY A 383 -14.71 12.63 -27.91
N ASP A 384 -15.78 11.94 -27.51
CA ASP A 384 -15.64 10.63 -26.88
C ASP A 384 -15.15 9.56 -27.86
N THR A 385 -14.33 8.65 -27.35
CA THR A 385 -14.00 7.38 -27.99
C THR A 385 -14.48 6.24 -27.12
N LEU A 386 -14.78 5.07 -27.69
CA LEU A 386 -15.25 3.92 -26.90
C LEU A 386 -14.21 3.47 -25.86
N SER A 387 -12.92 3.61 -26.19
CA SER A 387 -11.80 3.38 -25.26
C SER A 387 -11.71 4.45 -24.16
N GLY A 388 -11.88 5.74 -24.49
CA GLY A 388 -11.92 6.82 -23.50
C GLY A 388 -13.10 6.69 -22.53
N ILE A 389 -14.27 6.29 -23.04
CA ILE A 389 -15.45 6.01 -22.21
C ILE A 389 -15.18 4.80 -21.32
N ALA A 390 -14.66 3.69 -21.86
CA ALA A 390 -14.32 2.51 -21.07
C ALA A 390 -13.37 2.85 -19.92
N ALA A 391 -12.34 3.67 -20.20
CA ALA A 391 -11.40 4.16 -19.20
C ALA A 391 -12.10 4.97 -18.10
N LYS A 392 -12.91 5.95 -18.50
CA LYS A 392 -13.68 6.80 -17.58
C LYS A 392 -14.64 6.01 -16.71
N LEU A 393 -15.22 4.93 -17.25
CA LEU A 393 -16.20 4.10 -16.57
C LEU A 393 -15.58 2.93 -15.79
N GLY A 394 -14.26 2.74 -15.87
CA GLY A 394 -13.57 1.62 -15.23
C GLY A 394 -13.97 0.25 -15.79
N THR A 395 -14.34 0.19 -17.08
CA THR A 395 -14.73 -1.05 -17.77
C THR A 395 -13.83 -1.30 -18.98
N SER A 396 -14.10 -2.36 -19.74
CA SER A 396 -13.40 -2.64 -20.99
C SER A 396 -14.21 -2.25 -22.22
N VAL A 397 -13.50 -1.96 -23.31
CA VAL A 397 -14.11 -1.78 -24.64
C VAL A 397 -14.95 -3.01 -25.01
N TYR A 398 -14.47 -4.22 -24.70
CA TYR A 398 -15.20 -5.45 -24.97
C TYR A 398 -16.54 -5.54 -24.22
N ASN A 399 -16.57 -5.17 -22.93
CA ASN A 399 -17.83 -5.11 -22.17
C ASN A 399 -18.80 -4.13 -22.86
N LEU A 400 -18.35 -2.92 -23.16
CA LEU A 400 -19.18 -1.93 -23.85
C LEU A 400 -19.67 -2.46 -25.21
N GLN A 401 -18.81 -3.10 -26.01
CA GLN A 401 -19.19 -3.63 -27.31
C GLN A 401 -20.24 -4.74 -27.19
N SER A 402 -19.98 -5.73 -26.34
CA SER A 402 -20.85 -6.89 -26.17
C SER A 402 -22.21 -6.50 -25.59
N LYS A 403 -22.23 -5.61 -24.59
CA LYS A 403 -23.46 -5.15 -23.94
C LYS A 403 -24.31 -4.23 -24.81
N ASN A 404 -23.70 -3.55 -25.78
CA ASN A 404 -24.37 -2.60 -26.68
C ASN A 404 -24.46 -3.04 -28.14
N SER A 405 -24.10 -4.29 -28.44
CA SER A 405 -24.06 -4.82 -29.81
C SER A 405 -23.22 -3.97 -30.80
N ILE A 406 -22.14 -3.33 -30.32
CA ILE A 406 -21.28 -2.47 -31.15
C ILE A 406 -20.24 -3.32 -31.88
N ARG A 407 -20.39 -3.46 -33.20
CA ARG A 407 -19.48 -4.25 -34.04
C ARG A 407 -18.14 -3.55 -34.28
N ASN A 408 -18.14 -2.24 -34.52
CA ASN A 408 -16.94 -1.45 -34.77
C ASN A 408 -16.66 -0.53 -33.56
N ALA A 409 -15.60 -0.84 -32.80
CA ALA A 409 -15.22 -0.07 -31.61
C ALA A 409 -14.84 1.40 -31.92
N ASN A 410 -14.50 1.70 -33.17
CA ASN A 410 -14.12 3.05 -33.61
C ASN A 410 -15.33 3.85 -34.13
N LEU A 411 -16.55 3.29 -34.10
CA LEU A 411 -17.75 3.95 -34.58
C LEU A 411 -18.81 4.01 -33.46
N ILE A 412 -18.90 5.19 -32.83
CA ILE A 412 -19.95 5.57 -31.89
C ILE A 412 -20.50 6.94 -32.29
N PHE A 413 -21.75 7.22 -31.93
CA PHE A 413 -22.44 8.46 -32.32
C PHE A 413 -22.71 9.33 -31.11
N VAL A 414 -22.52 10.66 -31.25
CA VAL A 414 -22.94 11.61 -30.20
C VAL A 414 -24.42 11.42 -29.90
N GLY A 415 -24.79 11.35 -28.62
CA GLY A 415 -26.15 11.05 -28.17
C GLY A 415 -26.46 9.56 -28.05
N GLN A 416 -25.59 8.66 -28.53
CA GLN A 416 -25.76 7.21 -28.36
C GLN A 416 -25.72 6.84 -26.87
N THR A 417 -26.69 6.04 -26.44
CA THR A 417 -26.75 5.50 -25.08
C THR A 417 -25.98 4.18 -25.01
N LEU A 418 -24.97 4.10 -24.15
CA LEU A 418 -24.15 2.92 -23.90
C LEU A 418 -24.46 2.31 -22.53
N HIS A 419 -24.94 1.08 -22.50
CA HIS A 419 -25.10 0.26 -21.32
C HIS A 419 -23.76 -0.33 -20.86
N TYR A 420 -23.43 -0.24 -19.57
CA TYR A 420 -22.15 -0.74 -19.01
C TYR A 420 -22.32 -1.46 -17.68
#